data_AF-A0AAU3S809-F1
#
_entry.id   AF-A0AAU3S809-F1
#
_cell.length_a   1.000
_cell.length_b   1.000
_cell.length_c   1.000
_cell.angle_alpha   90.00
_cell.angle_beta   90.00
_cell.angle_gamma   90.00
#
_symmetry.space_group_name_H-M   'P 1'
#
loop_
_entity.id
_entity.type
_entity.pdbx_description
1 polymer ?
#
loop_
_entity_poly.entity_id
_entity_poly.type
_entity_poly.pdbx_seq_one_letter_code
_entity_poly.pdbx_strand_id
1 'polypeptide(L)'
;MPKYVIRSGDRDAFIAGLRELTDFLIVNPGVIVPRNPSFAVFVDAADASIRQEVANCVAAPLGVPADDLGEGYFGARRSFGPIAYSVVAIPPEDQQ
;
A
#
# COMPACT_ATOMS: atom_id res chain seq x y z
N MET A 1 -13.26 -10.59 13.22
CA MET A 1 -12.38 -9.42 12.98
C MET A 1 -11.18 -9.89 12.19
N PRO A 2 -10.97 -9.48 10.92
CA PRO A 2 -9.71 -9.75 10.28
C PRO A 2 -8.67 -8.88 11.00
N LYS A 3 -7.77 -9.57 11.69
CA LYS A 3 -6.65 -9.00 12.42
C LYS A 3 -5.66 -8.57 11.34
N TYR A 4 -5.64 -7.29 10.97
CA TYR A 4 -4.55 -6.73 10.17
C TYR A 4 -3.30 -6.73 11.04
N VAL A 5 -2.67 -7.89 11.14
CA VAL A 5 -1.42 -8.04 11.86
C VAL A 5 -0.34 -7.61 10.87
N ILE A 6 0.14 -6.37 11.03
CA ILE A 6 1.52 -6.07 10.63
C ILE A 6 2.36 -7.02 11.49
N ARG A 7 2.81 -8.15 10.93
CA ARG A 7 3.62 -9.08 11.69
C ARG A 7 4.94 -8.37 11.97
N SER A 8 5.25 -8.19 13.25
CA SER A 8 6.52 -7.60 13.68
C SER A 8 7.66 -8.48 13.14
N GLY A 9 8.36 -7.99 12.12
CA GLY A 9 9.34 -8.72 11.31
C GLY A 9 9.20 -8.40 9.82
N ASP A 10 7.97 -8.27 9.32
CA ASP A 10 7.70 -7.99 7.90
C ASP A 10 8.19 -6.60 7.50
N ARG A 11 8.11 -5.63 8.42
CA ARG A 11 8.60 -4.26 8.20
C ARG A 11 10.11 -4.22 7.97
N ASP A 12 10.88 -4.88 8.83
CA ASP A 12 12.35 -4.85 8.75
C ASP A 12 12.84 -5.60 7.51
N ALA A 13 12.23 -6.75 7.20
CA ALA A 13 12.51 -7.50 5.97
C ALA A 13 12.16 -6.69 4.71
N PHE A 14 11.01 -6.01 4.70
CA PHE A 14 10.60 -5.13 3.59
C PHE A 14 11.60 -4.00 3.38
N ILE A 15 12.03 -3.32 4.46
CA ILE A 15 13.02 -2.25 4.38
C ILE A 15 14.38 -2.80 3.89
N ALA A 16 14.79 -3.98 4.36
CA ALA A 16 16.03 -4.61 3.92
C ALA A 16 16.01 -4.93 2.42
N GLY A 17 14.92 -5.52 1.92
CA GLY A 17 14.77 -5.82 0.49
C GLY A 17 14.76 -4.59 -0.41
N LEU A 18 14.16 -3.47 0.04
CA LEU A 18 14.20 -2.20 -0.71
C LEU A 18 15.62 -1.62 -0.82
N ARG A 19 16.43 -1.77 0.24
CA ARG A 19 17.84 -1.33 0.23
C ARG A 19 18.66 -2.20 -0.73
N GLU A 20 18.50 -3.52 -0.63
CA GLU A 20 19.15 -4.47 -1.53
C GLU A 20 18.81 -4.21 -3.00
N LEU A 21 17.52 -3.98 -3.32
CA LEU A 21 17.10 -3.62 -4.68
C LEU A 21 17.76 -2.32 -5.15
N THR A 22 17.87 -1.32 -4.28
CA THR A 22 18.53 -0.06 -4.60
C THR A 22 20.00 -0.28 -4.95
N ASP A 23 20.72 -1.03 -4.11
CA ASP A 23 22.14 -1.36 -4.34
C ASP A 23 22.33 -2.15 -5.64
N PHE A 24 21.44 -3.12 -5.91
CA PHE A 24 21.44 -3.90 -7.15
C PHE A 24 21.26 -3.02 -8.39
N LEU A 25 20.32 -2.07 -8.37
CA LEU A 25 20.06 -1.18 -9.51
C LEU A 25 21.22 -0.20 -9.75
N ILE A 26 21.90 0.26 -8.69
CA ILE A 26 23.08 1.13 -8.81
C ILE A 26 24.22 0.43 -9.55
N VAL A 27 24.46 -0.85 -9.25
CA VAL A 27 25.57 -1.60 -9.87
C VAL A 27 25.20 -2.21 -11.23
N ASN A 28 23.93 -2.21 -11.62
CA ASN A 28 23.44 -2.77 -12.89
C ASN A 28 22.64 -1.75 -13.73
N PRO A 29 23.30 -0.73 -14.34
CA PRO A 29 22.61 0.34 -15.07
C PRO A 29 21.84 -0.11 -16.33
N GLY A 30 22.08 -1.33 -16.80
CA GLY A 30 21.32 -1.92 -17.92
C GLY A 30 19.95 -2.48 -17.54
N VAL A 31 19.63 -2.59 -16.25
CA VAL A 31 18.33 -3.09 -15.80
C VAL A 31 17.28 -2.00 -15.98
N ILE A 32 16.24 -2.33 -16.76
CA ILE A 32 15.12 -1.43 -17.00
C ILE A 32 14.29 -1.29 -15.72
N VAL A 33 14.05 -0.05 -15.30
CA VAL A 33 13.18 0.27 -14.17
C VAL A 33 11.76 0.57 -14.65
N PRO A 34 10.72 0.17 -13.89
CA PRO A 34 9.34 0.52 -14.22
C PRO A 34 9.13 2.04 -14.14
N ARG A 35 8.22 2.57 -14.98
CA ARG A 35 7.89 4.00 -15.01
C ARG A 35 7.18 4.49 -13.75
N ASN A 36 6.32 3.64 -13.16
CA ASN A 36 5.49 3.99 -12.00
C ASN A 36 5.35 2.79 -11.04
N PRO A 37 6.43 2.33 -10.37
CA PRO A 37 6.31 1.25 -9.39
C PRO A 37 5.43 1.67 -8.20
N SER A 38 4.68 0.71 -7.65
CA SER A 38 3.83 0.95 -6.48
C SER A 38 3.85 -0.21 -5.51
N PHE A 39 3.86 0.10 -4.22
CA PHE A 39 3.62 -0.85 -3.13
C PHE A 39 2.25 -0.57 -2.53
N ALA A 40 1.41 -1.59 -2.42
CA ALA A 40 0.04 -1.44 -1.95
C ALA A 40 -0.24 -2.34 -0.74
N VAL A 41 -0.87 -1.77 0.28
CA VAL A 41 -1.54 -2.51 1.36
C VAL A 41 -2.99 -2.70 0.97
N PHE A 42 -3.44 -3.96 0.89
CA PHE A 42 -4.83 -4.28 0.60
C PHE A 42 -5.60 -4.55 1.90
N VAL A 43 -6.73 -3.87 2.03
CA VAL A 43 -7.63 -3.95 3.17
C VAL A 43 -8.90 -4.69 2.72
N ASP A 44 -9.00 -5.96 3.09
CA ASP A 44 -10.19 -6.80 2.93
C ASP A 44 -11.07 -6.80 4.20
N ALA A 45 -12.21 -6.11 4.13
CA ALA A 45 -13.23 -6.18 5.17
C ALA A 45 -14.63 -6.04 4.56
N ALA A 46 -15.59 -6.84 5.03
CA ALA A 46 -16.96 -6.77 4.52
C ALA A 46 -17.68 -5.46 4.85
N ASP A 47 -17.40 -4.89 6.02
CA ASP A 47 -18.02 -3.66 6.49
C ASP A 47 -17.30 -2.42 5.91
N ALA A 48 -18.06 -1.55 5.25
CA ALA A 48 -17.54 -0.33 4.62
C ALA A 48 -16.94 0.67 5.62
N SER A 49 -17.54 0.79 6.82
CA SER A 49 -17.01 1.67 7.87
C SER A 49 -15.66 1.16 8.39
N ILE A 50 -15.50 -0.15 8.53
CA ILE A 50 -14.21 -0.77 8.90
C ILE A 50 -13.17 -0.56 7.80
N ARG A 51 -13.55 -0.73 6.52
CA ARG A 51 -12.66 -0.46 5.38
C ARG A 51 -12.16 0.99 5.41
N GLN A 52 -13.06 1.94 5.60
CA GLN A 52 -12.73 3.37 5.67
C GLN A 52 -11.84 3.68 6.88
N GLU A 53 -12.12 3.14 8.05
CA GLU A 53 -11.32 3.33 9.27
C GLU A 53 -9.88 2.82 9.07
N VAL A 54 -9.74 1.60 8.56
CA VAL A 54 -8.41 1.00 8.34
C VAL A 54 -7.64 1.73 7.24
N ALA A 55 -8.30 2.14 6.15
CA ALA A 55 -7.69 2.95 5.10
C ALA A 55 -7.14 4.27 5.68
N ASN A 56 -7.90 4.96 6.53
CA ASN A 56 -7.46 6.17 7.21
C ASN A 56 -6.29 5.92 8.17
N CYS A 57 -6.31 4.81 8.91
CA CYS A 57 -5.23 4.43 9.82
C CYS A 57 -3.89 4.23 9.08
N VAL A 58 -3.91 3.57 7.91
CA VAL A 58 -2.71 3.39 7.07
C VAL A 58 -2.31 4.68 6.36
N ALA A 59 -3.27 5.51 5.96
CA ALA A 59 -3.03 6.78 5.27
C ALA A 59 -2.43 7.86 6.19
N ALA A 60 -2.76 7.85 7.49
CA ALA A 60 -2.32 8.88 8.43
C ALA A 60 -0.77 9.02 8.51
N PRO A 61 0.03 7.95 8.67
CA PRO A 61 1.50 8.05 8.60
C PRO A 61 2.03 8.49 7.23
N LEU A 62 1.27 8.25 6.15
CA LEU A 62 1.62 8.75 4.82
C LEU A 62 1.35 10.26 4.70
N GLY A 63 0.56 10.88 5.58
CA GLY A 63 0.25 12.30 5.52
C GLY A 63 -0.65 12.68 4.33
N VAL A 64 -1.47 11.73 3.87
CA VAL A 64 -2.49 11.93 2.84
C VAL A 64 -3.83 11.41 3.36
N PRO A 65 -4.98 12.00 2.98
CA PRO A 65 -6.29 11.47 3.34
C PRO A 65 -6.57 10.15 2.60
N ALA A 66 -7.43 9.30 3.16
CA ALA A 66 -8.06 8.24 2.39
C ALA A 66 -9.31 8.79 1.70
N ASP A 67 -9.36 8.63 0.38
CA ASP A 67 -10.47 9.04 -0.47
C ASP A 67 -11.48 7.88 -0.61
N ASP A 68 -12.76 8.23 -0.71
CA ASP A 68 -13.79 7.33 -1.22
C ASP A 68 -13.65 7.25 -2.74
N LEU A 69 -13.37 6.05 -3.25
CA LEU A 69 -13.12 5.80 -4.67
C LEU A 69 -14.39 5.35 -5.40
N GLY A 70 -15.53 5.30 -4.72
CA GLY A 70 -16.80 4.77 -5.24
C GLY A 70 -16.91 3.25 -5.09
N GLU A 71 -18.12 2.72 -5.25
CA GLU A 71 -18.43 1.28 -5.19
C GLU A 71 -17.92 0.58 -3.90
N GLY A 72 -17.80 1.33 -2.80
CA GLY A 72 -17.31 0.81 -1.52
C GLY A 72 -15.79 0.61 -1.45
N TYR A 73 -15.03 1.12 -2.42
CA TYR A 73 -13.58 1.21 -2.39
C TYR A 73 -13.11 2.46 -1.62
N PHE A 74 -12.03 2.31 -0.85
CA PHE A 74 -11.34 3.44 -0.24
C PHE A 74 -9.86 3.36 -0.55
N GLY A 75 -9.17 4.49 -0.67
CA GLY A 75 -7.75 4.43 -0.92
C GLY A 75 -7.00 5.71 -0.60
N ALA A 76 -5.73 5.55 -0.31
CA ALA A 76 -4.80 6.66 -0.19
C ALA A 76 -3.51 6.33 -0.92
N ARG A 77 -2.85 7.34 -1.47
CA ARG A 77 -1.59 7.18 -2.20
C ARG A 77 -0.64 8.32 -1.90
N ARG A 78 0.60 7.97 -1.55
CA ARG A 78 1.72 8.92 -1.49
C ARG A 78 2.81 8.51 -2.46
N SER A 79 3.36 9.48 -3.18
CA SER A 79 4.47 9.27 -4.10
C SER A 79 5.79 9.77 -3.52
N PHE A 80 6.87 9.05 -3.82
CA PHE A 80 8.27 9.33 -3.53
C PHE A 80 9.02 9.31 -4.87
N GLY A 81 9.01 10.44 -5.57
CA GLY A 81 9.41 10.47 -6.98
C GLY A 81 8.51 9.55 -7.83
N PRO A 82 9.06 8.61 -8.63
CA PRO A 82 8.26 7.69 -9.45
C PRO A 82 7.63 6.53 -8.65
N ILE A 83 8.05 6.32 -7.40
CA ILE A 83 7.58 5.21 -6.57
C ILE A 83 6.36 5.64 -5.76
N ALA A 84 5.29 4.85 -5.76
CA ALA A 84 4.13 5.07 -4.91
C ALA A 84 4.03 4.07 -3.76
N TYR A 85 3.52 4.53 -2.62
CA TYR A 85 3.01 3.68 -1.54
C TYR A 85 1.53 3.99 -1.34
N SER A 86 0.69 2.97 -1.37
CA SER A 86 -0.75 3.12 -1.30
C SER A 86 -1.41 2.14 -0.33
N VAL A 87 -2.61 2.48 0.09
CA VAL A 87 -3.58 1.57 0.71
C VAL A 87 -4.81 1.54 -0.17
N VAL A 88 -5.38 0.35 -0.37
CA VAL A 88 -6.63 0.14 -1.09
C VAL A 88 -7.50 -0.79 -0.27
N ALA A 89 -8.63 -0.30 0.19
CA ALA A 89 -9.67 -1.12 0.80
C ALA A 89 -10.68 -1.54 -0.26
N ILE A 90 -10.88 -2.85 -0.36
CA ILE A 90 -11.62 -3.49 -1.45
C ILE A 90 -12.95 -4.03 -0.90
N PRO A 91 -14.10 -3.74 -1.53
CA PRO A 91 -15.38 -4.34 -1.17
C PRO A 91 -15.40 -5.85 -1.52
N PRO A 92 -16.18 -6.67 -0.80
CA PRO A 92 -16.38 -8.08 -1.15
C PRO A 92 -16.85 -8.25 -2.60
N GLU A 93 -16.51 -9.38 -3.24
CA GLU A 93 -16.90 -9.68 -4.63
C GLU A 93 -18.41 -9.60 -4.86
N ASP A 94 -19.24 -9.91 -3.86
CA ASP A 94 -20.71 -9.83 -3.93
C ASP A 94 -21.27 -8.39 -3.98
N GLN A 95 -20.40 -7.38 -3.79
CA GLN A 95 -20.74 -5.96 -3.81
C GLN A 95 -20.05 -5.19 -4.95
N GLN A 96 -19.45 -5.90 -5.91
CA GLN A 96 -18.84 -5.35 -7.12
C GLN A 96 -19.74 -5.58 -8.34
#